data_AF-A0A9D7T6C9-F1
#
_entry.id   AF-A0A9D7T6C9-F1
#
_cell.length_a   1.000
_cell.length_b   1.000
_cell.length_c   1.000
_cell.angle_alpha   90.00
_cell.angle_beta   90.00
_cell.angle_gamma   90.00
#
_symmetry.space_group_name_H-M   'P 1'
#
loop_
_entity.id
_entity.type
_entity.pdbx_description
1 polymer ?
#
loop_
_entity_poly.entity_id
_entity_poly.type
_entity_poly.pdbx_seq_one_letter_code
_entity_poly.pdbx_strand_id
1 'polypeptide(L)'
;MVLGRERGSVTTIVAALFGFMVILGATSLSIDVGSLMWERRQLQAGADAASLAMARLCALNANECQSAAMTAAAGSGMSIRDLANTTANDGTNGYSTTYVNGVCGNAPAGSDIPECAGSALADLSLCPPVSPDTPESANWIEVHTRTRMNDGSTVLPPFVAQTLGFGGQTLETCARAAWGPAKLSGGNIPFTVSACEWENAGGNVDGSGAGALPPPPYGGTTPWPSSSQEETLWVNVPASRRNPAPCPNFQGHDQPGGFGFLETTSDPCVVRSFGNGDWYHTDPGGSVACDLSRLVGTVVTIPIFSCTLDDVPAGGGAPPPAEPCYDSANGTHAYYYAQSYGRFFLSGYDVVTTGGIPNKVRSVLTGRFPVCPGGQSCITGWFVTGVGDGGIVEGGGGTFGQVGVQAAG
;
A
#
# COMPACT_ATOMS: atom_id res chain seq x y z
N MET A 1 -29.73 -73.33 -38.13
CA MET A 1 -29.60 -72.64 -36.82
C MET A 1 -28.57 -71.53 -36.97
N VAL A 2 -28.96 -70.36 -37.51
CA VAL A 2 -28.09 -69.20 -37.68
C VAL A 2 -28.88 -67.97 -37.24
N LEU A 3 -28.98 -67.74 -35.94
CA LEU A 3 -29.64 -66.54 -35.36
C LEU A 3 -28.87 -65.96 -34.16
N GLY A 4 -27.59 -66.34 -33.97
CA GLY A 4 -26.77 -65.89 -32.83
C GLY A 4 -25.73 -64.81 -33.13
N ARG A 5 -25.40 -64.53 -34.40
CA ARG A 5 -24.19 -63.79 -34.78
C ARG A 5 -24.38 -62.27 -34.98
N GLU A 6 -25.60 -61.78 -35.19
CA GLU A 6 -25.84 -60.34 -35.41
C GLU A 6 -26.08 -59.53 -34.13
N ARG A 7 -26.55 -60.18 -33.04
CA ARG A 7 -26.89 -59.48 -31.80
C ARG A 7 -25.71 -58.74 -31.18
N GLY A 8 -24.49 -59.27 -31.29
CA GLY A 8 -23.26 -58.64 -30.78
C GLY A 8 -22.76 -57.45 -31.61
N SER A 9 -23.00 -57.43 -32.93
CA SER A 9 -22.61 -56.28 -33.77
C SER A 9 -23.53 -55.07 -33.50
N VAL A 10 -24.82 -55.34 -33.30
CA VAL A 10 -25.78 -54.28 -32.94
C VAL A 10 -25.46 -53.71 -31.56
N THR A 11 -25.07 -54.54 -30.58
CA THR A 11 -24.72 -54.03 -29.24
C THR A 11 -23.49 -53.12 -29.26
N THR A 12 -22.48 -53.44 -30.07
CA THR A 12 -21.26 -52.64 -30.18
C THR A 12 -21.49 -51.32 -30.90
N ILE A 13 -22.30 -51.30 -31.97
CA ILE A 13 -22.67 -50.06 -32.66
C ILE A 13 -23.51 -49.16 -31.74
N VAL A 14 -24.50 -49.73 -31.04
CA VAL A 14 -25.34 -48.99 -30.11
C VAL A 14 -24.50 -48.44 -28.95
N ALA A 15 -23.61 -49.25 -28.37
CA ALA A 15 -22.70 -48.80 -27.33
C ALA A 15 -21.74 -47.70 -27.81
N ALA A 16 -21.22 -47.80 -29.04
CA ALA A 16 -20.36 -46.78 -29.62
C ALA A 16 -21.11 -45.45 -29.86
N LEU A 17 -22.35 -45.51 -30.36
CA LEU A 17 -23.19 -44.32 -30.56
C LEU A 17 -23.52 -43.63 -29.24
N PHE A 18 -23.99 -44.39 -28.24
CA PHE A 18 -24.27 -43.82 -26.92
C PHE A 18 -23.00 -43.30 -26.24
N GLY A 19 -21.88 -44.03 -26.36
CA GLY A 19 -20.59 -43.58 -25.84
C GLY A 19 -20.13 -42.27 -26.47
N PHE A 20 -20.26 -42.13 -27.80
CA PHE A 20 -19.93 -40.91 -28.50
C PHE A 20 -20.84 -39.73 -28.11
N MET A 21 -22.14 -39.97 -27.96
CA MET A 21 -23.09 -38.94 -27.49
C MET A 21 -22.74 -38.44 -26.08
N VAL A 22 -22.36 -39.34 -25.17
CA VAL A 22 -21.93 -38.96 -23.82
C VAL A 22 -20.65 -38.13 -23.85
N ILE A 23 -19.66 -38.52 -24.65
CA ILE A 23 -18.40 -37.76 -24.79
C ILE A 23 -18.66 -36.37 -25.37
N LEU A 24 -19.52 -36.27 -26.40
CA LEU A 24 -19.89 -34.97 -26.98
C LEU A 24 -20.61 -34.09 -25.97
N GLY A 25 -21.58 -34.62 -25.22
CA GLY A 25 -22.30 -33.86 -24.19
C GLY A 25 -21.40 -33.40 -23.04
N ALA A 26 -20.44 -34.24 -22.62
CA ALA A 26 -19.45 -33.85 -21.62
C ALA A 26 -18.49 -32.78 -22.15
N THR A 27 -18.09 -32.88 -23.42
CA THR A 27 -17.21 -31.89 -24.07
C THR A 27 -17.91 -30.55 -24.21
N SER A 28 -19.17 -30.51 -24.65
CA SER A 28 -19.92 -29.25 -24.77
C SER A 28 -20.05 -28.54 -23.42
N LEU A 29 -20.37 -29.28 -22.36
CA LEU A 29 -20.46 -28.72 -21.02
C LEU A 29 -19.10 -28.20 -20.53
N SER A 30 -18.01 -28.91 -20.84
CA SER A 30 -16.66 -28.47 -20.48
C SER A 30 -16.25 -27.18 -21.19
N ILE A 31 -16.64 -27.01 -22.46
CA ILE A 31 -16.39 -25.77 -23.22
C ILE A 31 -17.17 -24.61 -22.61
N ASP A 32 -18.46 -24.82 -22.33
CA ASP A 32 -19.33 -23.78 -21.76
C ASP A 32 -18.82 -23.34 -20.37
N VAL A 33 -18.54 -24.28 -19.47
CA VAL A 33 -17.97 -23.99 -18.14
C VAL A 33 -16.59 -23.33 -18.27
N GLY A 34 -15.76 -23.79 -19.22
CA GLY A 34 -14.45 -23.20 -19.48
C GLY A 34 -14.55 -21.73 -19.87
N SER A 35 -15.48 -21.38 -20.76
CA SER A 35 -15.72 -20.00 -21.18
C SER A 35 -16.22 -19.11 -20.03
N LEU A 36 -17.13 -19.62 -19.19
CA LEU A 36 -17.64 -18.92 -18.01
C LEU A 36 -16.53 -18.67 -16.98
N MET A 37 -15.69 -19.68 -16.72
CA MET A 37 -14.58 -19.58 -15.77
C MET A 37 -13.48 -18.65 -16.27
N TRP A 38 -13.25 -18.61 -17.58
CA TRP A 38 -12.33 -17.66 -18.20
C TRP A 38 -12.81 -16.22 -17.99
N GLU A 39 -14.10 -15.96 -18.25
CA GLU A 39 -14.70 -14.65 -18.04
C GLU A 39 -14.66 -14.22 -16.57
N ARG A 40 -14.99 -15.14 -15.66
CA ARG A 40 -14.95 -14.87 -14.22
C ARG A 40 -13.56 -14.47 -13.74
N ARG A 41 -12.48 -15.04 -14.28
CA ARG A 41 -11.11 -14.66 -13.89
C ARG A 41 -10.75 -13.25 -14.33
N GLN A 42 -11.19 -12.84 -15.52
CA GLN A 42 -10.95 -11.49 -16.02
C GLN A 42 -11.66 -10.44 -15.15
N LEU A 43 -12.92 -10.72 -14.79
CA LEU A 43 -13.70 -9.87 -13.89
C LEU A 43 -13.09 -9.82 -12.49
N GLN A 44 -12.70 -10.97 -11.92
CA GLN A 44 -12.07 -11.01 -10.60
C GLN A 44 -10.77 -10.19 -10.57
N ALA A 45 -9.90 -10.37 -11.57
CA ALA A 45 -8.67 -9.58 -11.69
C ALA A 45 -8.96 -8.08 -11.84
N GLY A 46 -10.04 -7.72 -12.54
CA GLY A 46 -10.50 -6.33 -12.66
C GLY A 46 -10.98 -5.75 -11.33
N ALA A 47 -11.78 -6.50 -10.57
CA ALA A 47 -12.22 -6.11 -9.23
C ALA A 47 -11.03 -5.95 -8.27
N ASP A 48 -10.07 -6.88 -8.28
CA ASP A 48 -8.87 -6.83 -7.43
C ASP A 48 -8.01 -5.58 -7.76
N ALA A 49 -7.78 -5.32 -9.05
CA ALA A 49 -7.04 -4.14 -9.49
C ALA A 49 -7.76 -2.83 -9.12
N ALA A 50 -9.07 -2.76 -9.34
CA ALA A 50 -9.85 -1.56 -9.03
C ALA A 50 -9.98 -1.30 -7.53
N SER A 51 -10.16 -2.34 -6.71
CA SER A 51 -10.26 -2.20 -5.25
C SER A 51 -8.93 -1.71 -4.66
N LEU A 52 -7.79 -2.27 -5.08
CA LEU A 52 -6.47 -1.80 -4.66
C LEU A 52 -6.18 -0.36 -5.11
N ALA A 53 -6.58 0.00 -6.33
CA ALA A 53 -6.41 1.35 -6.85
C ALA A 53 -7.28 2.37 -6.09
N MET A 54 -8.55 2.04 -5.81
CA MET A 54 -9.43 2.86 -4.98
C MET A 54 -8.92 2.99 -3.56
N ALA A 55 -8.51 1.89 -2.91
CA ALA A 55 -7.98 1.93 -1.56
C ALA A 55 -6.74 2.83 -1.48
N ARG A 56 -5.82 2.73 -2.47
CA ARG A 56 -4.67 3.63 -2.56
C ARG A 56 -5.07 5.09 -2.71
N LEU A 57 -6.03 5.40 -3.56
CA LEU A 57 -6.50 6.77 -3.78
C LEU A 57 -7.13 7.35 -2.51
N CYS A 58 -8.02 6.58 -1.88
CA CYS A 58 -8.64 6.94 -0.61
C CYS A 58 -7.63 7.10 0.53
N ALA A 59 -6.57 6.30 0.54
CA ALA A 59 -5.51 6.37 1.54
C ALA A 59 -4.63 7.63 1.38
N LEU A 60 -4.32 8.02 0.15
CA LEU A 60 -3.45 9.17 -0.12
C LEU A 60 -4.18 10.50 0.02
N ASN A 61 -5.48 10.55 -0.30
CA ASN A 61 -6.29 11.75 -0.17
C ASN A 61 -7.74 11.40 0.18
N ALA A 62 -8.12 11.58 1.44
CA ALA A 62 -9.47 11.31 1.93
C ALA A 62 -10.55 12.11 1.18
N ASN A 63 -10.24 13.32 0.69
CA ASN A 63 -11.20 14.14 -0.06
C ASN A 63 -11.48 13.57 -1.45
N GLU A 64 -10.51 12.87 -2.05
CA GLU A 64 -10.66 12.19 -3.33
C GLU A 64 -11.36 10.83 -3.19
N CYS A 65 -11.55 10.33 -1.96
CA CYS A 65 -12.26 9.08 -1.68
C CYS A 65 -13.76 9.21 -1.95
N GLN A 66 -14.12 9.24 -3.23
CA GLN A 66 -15.48 9.40 -3.73
C GLN A 66 -15.77 8.37 -4.82
N SER A 67 -17.02 7.97 -4.96
CA SER A 67 -17.51 7.03 -5.97
C SER A 67 -17.19 7.51 -7.39
N ALA A 68 -17.13 8.82 -7.61
CA ALA A 68 -16.74 9.44 -8.87
C ALA A 68 -15.28 9.18 -9.27
N ALA A 69 -14.40 8.89 -8.30
CA ALA A 69 -12.99 8.58 -8.56
C ALA A 69 -12.81 7.32 -9.42
N MET A 70 -13.79 6.39 -9.39
CA MET A 70 -13.82 5.24 -10.29
C MET A 70 -13.79 5.64 -11.76
N THR A 71 -14.45 6.74 -12.12
CA THR A 71 -14.60 7.25 -13.49
C THR A 71 -13.68 8.42 -13.83
N ALA A 72 -13.09 9.07 -12.83
CA ALA A 72 -12.19 10.19 -13.06
C ALA A 72 -10.86 9.67 -13.64
N ALA A 73 -10.38 10.30 -14.71
CA ALA A 73 -9.04 10.03 -15.21
C ALA A 73 -8.01 10.52 -14.18
N ALA A 74 -7.12 9.63 -13.73
CA ALA A 74 -5.96 10.04 -12.94
C ALA A 74 -5.02 10.90 -13.80
N GLY A 75 -3.98 11.51 -13.20
CA GLY A 75 -3.00 12.34 -13.93
C GLY A 75 -2.28 11.62 -15.10
N SER A 76 -2.40 10.30 -15.20
CA SER A 76 -1.94 9.44 -16.31
C SER A 76 -2.94 9.30 -17.47
N GLY A 77 -4.14 9.89 -17.38
CA GLY A 77 -5.20 9.82 -18.39
C GLY A 77 -6.08 8.57 -18.33
N MET A 78 -5.87 7.67 -17.37
CA MET A 78 -6.62 6.42 -17.19
C MET A 78 -7.47 6.48 -15.91
N SER A 79 -8.74 6.10 -15.98
CA SER A 79 -9.59 5.95 -14.79
C SER A 79 -9.40 4.58 -14.12
N ILE A 80 -9.84 4.43 -12.87
CA ILE A 80 -9.79 3.13 -12.18
C ILE A 80 -10.66 2.09 -12.89
N ARG A 81 -11.75 2.55 -13.54
CA ARG A 81 -12.52 1.68 -14.44
C ARG A 81 -11.74 1.22 -15.65
N ASP A 82 -11.00 2.13 -16.28
CA ASP A 82 -10.18 1.77 -17.44
C ASP A 82 -9.08 0.79 -17.04
N LEU A 83 -8.49 0.93 -15.84
CA LEU A 83 -7.53 -0.03 -15.31
C LEU A 83 -8.14 -1.43 -15.21
N ALA A 84 -9.32 -1.55 -14.61
CA ALA A 84 -10.02 -2.83 -14.55
C ALA A 84 -10.41 -3.32 -15.94
N ASN A 85 -10.79 -2.46 -16.88
CA ASN A 85 -11.07 -2.86 -18.27
C ASN A 85 -9.87 -3.52 -18.96
N THR A 86 -8.62 -3.16 -18.61
CA THR A 86 -7.43 -3.80 -19.20
C THR A 86 -7.25 -5.27 -18.85
N THR A 87 -7.96 -5.77 -17.83
CA THR A 87 -7.93 -7.20 -17.47
C THR A 87 -8.87 -8.05 -18.33
N ALA A 88 -9.79 -7.40 -19.05
CA ALA A 88 -10.69 -8.05 -19.99
C ALA A 88 -10.06 -8.10 -21.39
N ASN A 89 -10.19 -9.23 -22.06
CA ASN A 89 -9.67 -9.47 -23.40
C ASN A 89 -10.36 -8.60 -24.47
N ASP A 90 -11.63 -8.22 -24.23
CA ASP A 90 -12.38 -7.29 -25.06
C ASP A 90 -12.27 -5.83 -24.59
N GLY A 91 -11.55 -5.58 -23.49
CA GLY A 91 -11.40 -4.26 -22.92
C GLY A 91 -12.67 -3.71 -22.27
N THR A 92 -13.68 -4.53 -21.97
CA THR A 92 -14.95 -4.07 -21.41
C THR A 92 -15.37 -4.85 -20.18
N ASN A 93 -15.07 -4.32 -19.00
CA ASN A 93 -15.69 -4.76 -17.76
C ASN A 93 -16.92 -3.90 -17.42
N GLY A 94 -17.98 -4.55 -16.95
CA GLY A 94 -19.12 -3.89 -16.34
C GLY A 94 -18.90 -3.69 -14.85
N TYR A 95 -19.72 -2.84 -14.25
CA TYR A 95 -19.77 -2.62 -12.80
C TYR A 95 -21.19 -2.82 -12.31
N SER A 96 -21.33 -3.33 -11.09
CA SER A 96 -22.65 -3.50 -10.48
C SER A 96 -23.39 -2.17 -10.43
N THR A 97 -24.69 -2.21 -10.73
CA THR A 97 -25.60 -1.05 -10.64
C THR A 97 -26.24 -0.93 -9.26
N THR A 98 -26.02 -1.91 -8.38
CA THR A 98 -26.47 -1.87 -6.98
C THR A 98 -25.81 -0.71 -6.24
N TYR A 99 -24.57 -0.40 -6.59
CA TYR A 99 -23.79 0.69 -6.01
C TYR A 99 -23.44 1.74 -7.05
N VAL A 100 -23.31 2.99 -6.61
CA VAL A 100 -22.83 4.07 -7.49
C VAL A 100 -21.44 3.69 -7.96
N ASN A 101 -21.26 3.63 -9.27
CA ASN A 101 -20.04 3.14 -9.93
C ASN A 101 -19.56 1.72 -9.56
N GLY A 102 -20.37 0.91 -8.88
CA GLY A 102 -20.04 -0.45 -8.44
C GLY A 102 -19.08 -0.49 -7.25
N VAL A 103 -19.05 0.56 -6.43
CA VAL A 103 -18.17 0.65 -5.25
C VAL A 103 -18.98 0.86 -3.97
N CYS A 104 -18.60 0.17 -2.90
CA CYS A 104 -19.15 0.34 -1.55
C CYS A 104 -18.03 0.12 -0.52
N GLY A 105 -18.23 0.48 0.74
CA GLY A 105 -17.24 0.17 1.77
C GLY A 105 -17.42 0.89 3.09
N ASN A 106 -16.41 0.75 3.95
CA ASN A 106 -16.22 1.55 5.15
C ASN A 106 -15.17 2.62 4.84
N ALA A 107 -15.63 3.82 4.49
CA ALA A 107 -14.80 4.92 4.03
C ALA A 107 -14.80 6.08 5.06
N PRO A 108 -13.77 6.94 5.06
CA PRO A 108 -13.66 8.05 6.00
C PRO A 108 -14.82 9.04 5.87
N ALA A 109 -15.04 9.81 6.95
CA ALA A 109 -16.03 10.88 6.97
C ALA A 109 -15.76 11.89 5.85
N GLY A 110 -16.81 12.26 5.11
CA GLY A 110 -16.73 13.14 3.94
C GLY A 110 -16.71 12.42 2.58
N SER A 111 -16.63 11.08 2.57
CA SER A 111 -16.85 10.27 1.37
C SER A 111 -18.35 10.10 1.05
N ASP A 112 -18.67 9.91 -0.24
CA ASP A 112 -20.01 9.55 -0.75
C ASP A 112 -20.18 8.02 -0.95
N ILE A 113 -19.18 7.24 -0.53
CA ILE A 113 -19.17 5.79 -0.69
C ILE A 113 -20.26 5.17 0.20
N PRO A 114 -21.20 4.40 -0.38
CA PRO A 114 -22.25 3.75 0.40
C PRO A 114 -21.72 2.52 1.15
N GLU A 115 -22.38 2.15 2.24
CA GLU A 115 -22.15 0.87 2.93
C GLU A 115 -22.52 -0.32 2.02
N CYS A 116 -21.77 -1.42 2.14
CA CYS A 116 -22.05 -2.64 1.39
C CYS A 116 -23.27 -3.40 1.94
N ALA A 117 -23.99 -4.10 1.07
CA ALA A 117 -25.28 -4.74 1.39
C ALA A 117 -25.14 -6.12 2.08
N GLY A 118 -23.91 -6.51 2.45
CA GLY A 118 -23.60 -7.74 3.18
C GLY A 118 -22.39 -8.49 2.61
N SER A 119 -21.99 -9.56 3.29
CA SER A 119 -20.90 -10.45 2.90
C SER A 119 -21.33 -11.91 3.04
N ALA A 120 -20.93 -12.77 2.10
CA ALA A 120 -21.29 -14.18 2.14
C ALA A 120 -20.17 -15.06 1.56
N LEU A 121 -19.98 -16.25 2.13
CA LEU A 121 -19.04 -17.25 1.63
C LEU A 121 -19.64 -18.19 0.58
N ALA A 122 -20.97 -18.33 0.56
CA ALA A 122 -21.69 -19.23 -0.34
C ALA A 122 -22.21 -18.53 -1.60
N ASP A 123 -22.33 -17.20 -1.58
CA ASP A 123 -22.77 -16.40 -2.71
C ASP A 123 -21.56 -15.76 -3.38
N LEU A 124 -21.23 -16.26 -4.56
CA LEU A 124 -20.07 -15.84 -5.36
C LEU A 124 -20.21 -14.43 -5.97
N SER A 125 -21.36 -13.76 -5.81
CA SER A 125 -21.57 -12.36 -6.18
C SER A 125 -21.25 -11.38 -5.04
N LEU A 126 -21.22 -11.88 -3.80
CA LEU A 126 -20.89 -11.13 -2.60
C LEU A 126 -19.46 -11.43 -2.15
N CYS A 127 -18.82 -10.45 -1.53
CA CYS A 127 -17.48 -10.69 -1.02
C CYS A 127 -17.53 -11.50 0.28
N PRO A 128 -16.46 -12.27 0.54
CA PRO A 128 -16.25 -12.82 1.87
C PRO A 128 -16.29 -11.73 2.95
N PRO A 129 -16.58 -12.10 4.21
CA PRO A 129 -16.40 -11.19 5.34
C PRO A 129 -14.98 -10.63 5.39
N VAL A 130 -14.80 -9.45 6.00
CA VAL A 130 -13.48 -8.82 6.12
C VAL A 130 -12.51 -9.79 6.80
N SER A 131 -11.31 -9.93 6.24
CA SER A 131 -10.30 -10.83 6.80
C SER A 131 -9.99 -10.48 8.26
N PRO A 132 -9.88 -11.46 9.18
CA PRO A 132 -9.47 -11.22 10.57
C PRO A 132 -8.10 -10.56 10.71
N ASP A 133 -7.25 -10.61 9.69
CA ASP A 133 -5.94 -9.96 9.66
C ASP A 133 -6.02 -8.46 9.34
N THR A 134 -7.21 -7.96 9.01
CA THR A 134 -7.47 -6.54 8.79
C THR A 134 -7.83 -5.88 10.13
N PRO A 135 -7.09 -4.87 10.58
CA PRO A 135 -7.41 -4.07 11.75
C PRO A 135 -8.87 -3.59 11.75
N GLU A 136 -9.55 -3.61 12.89
CA GLU A 136 -10.94 -3.15 13.00
C GLU A 136 -11.06 -1.64 12.73
N SER A 137 -9.99 -0.91 13.01
CA SER A 137 -9.86 0.52 12.75
C SER A 137 -9.57 0.88 11.28
N ALA A 138 -9.29 -0.11 10.42
CA ALA A 138 -8.97 0.13 9.02
C ALA A 138 -10.20 0.47 8.19
N ASN A 139 -10.03 1.44 7.29
CA ASN A 139 -11.00 1.69 6.25
C ASN A 139 -10.82 0.67 5.13
N TRP A 140 -11.90 0.35 4.42
CA TRP A 140 -11.86 -0.61 3.33
C TRP A 140 -12.89 -0.29 2.26
N ILE A 141 -12.58 -0.70 1.04
CA ILE A 141 -13.41 -0.51 -0.14
C ILE A 141 -13.63 -1.85 -0.82
N GLU A 142 -14.83 -2.03 -1.36
CA GLU A 142 -15.24 -3.17 -2.14
C GLU A 142 -15.69 -2.71 -3.53
N VAL A 143 -15.19 -3.40 -4.56
CA VAL A 143 -15.55 -3.12 -5.95
C VAL A 143 -16.23 -4.34 -6.54
N HIS A 144 -17.42 -4.14 -7.11
CA HIS A 144 -18.18 -5.15 -7.80
C HIS A 144 -18.12 -4.95 -9.32
N THR A 145 -17.53 -5.91 -10.00
CA THR A 145 -17.50 -6.01 -11.46
C THR A 145 -18.55 -6.98 -11.94
N ARG A 146 -19.01 -6.79 -13.18
CA ARG A 146 -19.92 -7.70 -13.86
C ARG A 146 -19.59 -7.84 -15.33
N THR A 147 -20.05 -8.91 -15.97
CA THR A 147 -19.92 -9.09 -17.42
C THR A 147 -20.50 -7.89 -18.18
N ARG A 148 -19.79 -7.44 -19.21
CA ARG A 148 -20.27 -6.44 -20.16
C ARG A 148 -19.69 -6.74 -21.54
N MET A 149 -20.55 -6.94 -22.52
CA MET A 149 -20.14 -7.14 -23.90
C MET A 149 -20.05 -5.80 -24.65
N ASN A 150 -19.42 -5.82 -25.83
CA ASN A 150 -19.28 -4.66 -26.71
C ASN A 150 -20.61 -4.03 -27.15
N ASP A 151 -21.69 -4.81 -27.18
CA ASP A 151 -23.05 -4.32 -27.46
C ASP A 151 -23.73 -3.67 -26.24
N GLY A 152 -23.05 -3.63 -25.10
CA GLY A 152 -23.53 -3.10 -23.83
C GLY A 152 -24.37 -4.07 -23.00
N SER A 153 -24.66 -5.27 -23.50
CA SER A 153 -25.36 -6.29 -22.73
C SER A 153 -24.45 -6.91 -21.67
N THR A 154 -25.05 -7.44 -20.60
CA THR A 154 -24.32 -8.04 -19.47
C THR A 154 -24.41 -9.55 -19.43
N VAL A 155 -25.17 -10.16 -20.33
CA VAL A 155 -25.45 -11.59 -20.31
C VAL A 155 -24.39 -12.30 -21.13
N LEU A 156 -23.58 -13.17 -20.51
CA LEU A 156 -22.62 -13.99 -21.24
C LEU A 156 -23.36 -15.21 -21.84
N PRO A 157 -23.48 -15.31 -23.17
CA PRO A 157 -24.09 -16.47 -23.79
C PRO A 157 -23.17 -17.69 -23.72
N PRO A 158 -23.70 -18.90 -23.44
CA PRO A 158 -22.90 -20.12 -23.47
C PRO A 158 -22.55 -20.48 -24.92
N PHE A 159 -21.33 -20.97 -25.16
CA PHE A 159 -20.83 -21.20 -26.51
C PHE A 159 -21.59 -22.30 -27.26
N VAL A 160 -21.86 -23.43 -26.62
CA VAL A 160 -22.54 -24.58 -27.22
C VAL A 160 -24.02 -24.61 -26.83
N ALA A 161 -24.34 -24.42 -25.54
CA ALA A 161 -25.71 -24.51 -25.05
C ALA A 161 -26.66 -23.44 -25.61
N GLN A 162 -26.15 -22.33 -26.18
CA GLN A 162 -27.01 -21.31 -26.79
C GLN A 162 -27.85 -21.89 -27.94
N THR A 163 -27.33 -22.90 -28.65
CA THR A 163 -28.05 -23.61 -29.72
C THR A 163 -29.25 -24.43 -29.22
N LEU A 164 -29.31 -24.72 -27.92
CA LEU A 164 -30.41 -25.40 -27.24
C LEU A 164 -31.40 -24.43 -26.58
N GLY A 165 -31.25 -23.12 -26.82
CA GLY A 165 -32.13 -22.08 -26.29
C GLY A 165 -31.74 -21.54 -24.92
N PHE A 166 -30.55 -21.86 -24.40
CA PHE A 166 -30.05 -21.26 -23.15
C PHE A 166 -29.57 -19.83 -23.39
N GLY A 167 -30.18 -18.86 -22.69
CA GLY A 167 -29.95 -17.43 -22.89
C GLY A 167 -28.69 -16.85 -22.24
N GLY A 168 -27.96 -17.63 -21.44
CA GLY A 168 -26.80 -17.16 -20.67
C GLY A 168 -27.15 -16.51 -19.33
N GLN A 169 -26.13 -16.01 -18.63
CA GLN A 169 -26.28 -15.35 -17.34
C GLN A 169 -25.32 -14.15 -17.23
N THR A 170 -25.69 -13.17 -16.39
CA THR A 170 -24.75 -12.13 -15.97
C THR A 170 -23.88 -12.71 -14.86
N LEU A 171 -22.56 -12.58 -14.97
CA LEU A 171 -21.63 -12.92 -13.90
C LEU A 171 -21.30 -11.65 -13.12
N GLU A 172 -21.32 -11.76 -11.80
CA GLU A 172 -20.80 -10.73 -10.90
C GLU A 172 -19.65 -11.31 -10.07
N THR A 173 -18.67 -10.47 -9.79
CA THR A 173 -17.53 -10.73 -8.91
C THR A 173 -17.26 -9.48 -8.09
N CYS A 174 -16.57 -9.66 -6.99
CA CYS A 174 -16.21 -8.55 -6.12
C CYS A 174 -14.80 -8.75 -5.56
N ALA A 175 -14.19 -7.67 -5.10
CA ALA A 175 -12.93 -7.69 -4.38
C ALA A 175 -12.89 -6.59 -3.33
N ARG A 176 -12.18 -6.85 -2.23
CA ARG A 176 -12.03 -5.89 -1.13
C ARG A 176 -10.58 -5.56 -0.87
N ALA A 177 -10.30 -4.27 -0.69
CA ALA A 177 -9.00 -3.77 -0.26
C ALA A 177 -9.15 -2.84 0.94
N ALA A 178 -8.29 -3.01 1.93
CA ALA A 178 -8.24 -2.16 3.12
C ALA A 178 -7.00 -1.27 3.09
N TRP A 179 -7.10 -0.13 3.77
CA TRP A 179 -5.99 0.79 3.98
C TRP A 179 -5.97 1.36 5.39
N GLY A 180 -4.79 1.80 5.79
CA GLY A 180 -4.54 2.33 7.11
C GLY A 180 -3.07 2.67 7.32
N PRO A 181 -2.65 2.84 8.58
CA PRO A 181 -1.25 2.98 8.94
C PRO A 181 -0.42 1.85 8.36
N ALA A 182 0.67 2.19 7.68
CA ALA A 182 1.55 1.20 7.08
C ALA A 182 2.22 0.37 8.17
N LYS A 183 2.23 -0.95 8.01
CA LYS A 183 3.08 -1.81 8.84
C LYS A 183 4.52 -1.41 8.68
N LEU A 184 5.24 -1.39 9.80
CA LEU A 184 6.65 -1.10 9.77
C LEU A 184 7.44 -2.26 9.11
N SER A 185 7.86 -2.09 7.86
CA SER A 185 8.91 -2.91 7.22
C SER A 185 10.23 -2.15 7.25
N GLY A 186 11.25 -2.71 7.93
CA GLY A 186 12.55 -2.10 8.23
C GLY A 186 13.00 -0.98 7.29
N GLY A 187 13.16 0.23 7.85
CA GLY A 187 13.57 1.42 7.11
C GLY A 187 14.87 1.20 6.34
N ASN A 188 14.96 1.81 5.15
CA ASN A 188 16.12 1.70 4.26
C ASN A 188 17.26 2.65 4.65
N ILE A 189 17.16 3.29 5.82
CA ILE A 189 18.07 4.31 6.31
C ILE A 189 18.36 4.06 7.79
N PRO A 190 19.64 4.12 8.21
CA PRO A 190 20.07 3.87 9.59
C PRO A 190 19.99 5.09 10.51
N PHE A 191 18.96 5.91 10.34
CA PHE A 191 18.64 6.98 11.25
C PHE A 191 17.13 7.17 11.37
N THR A 192 16.71 7.72 12.49
CA THR A 192 15.32 8.05 12.81
C THR A 192 15.15 9.56 12.84
N VAL A 193 13.92 10.02 12.65
CA VAL A 193 13.55 11.42 12.80
C VAL A 193 12.33 11.48 13.70
N SER A 194 12.23 12.49 14.53
CA SER A 194 11.07 12.64 15.39
C SER A 194 9.83 13.12 14.63
N ALA A 195 8.64 12.76 15.11
CA ALA A 195 7.39 13.27 14.56
C ALA A 195 7.35 14.82 14.54
N CYS A 196 7.94 15.45 15.57
CA CYS A 196 8.00 16.90 15.70
C CYS A 196 8.90 17.54 14.66
N GLU A 197 10.09 16.96 14.40
CA GLU A 197 10.99 17.43 13.35
C GLU A 197 10.36 17.34 11.97
N TRP A 198 9.64 16.24 11.72
CA TRP A 198 8.91 16.05 10.48
C TRP A 198 7.91 17.18 10.24
N GLU A 199 7.08 17.48 11.24
CA GLU A 199 6.10 18.57 11.17
C GLU A 199 6.75 19.95 11.01
N ASN A 200 7.84 20.21 11.74
CA ASN A 200 8.57 21.48 11.65
C ASN A 200 9.19 21.73 10.29
N ALA A 201 9.67 20.68 9.64
CA ALA A 201 10.20 20.75 8.28
C ALA A 201 9.08 20.90 7.23
N GLY A 202 7.80 20.87 7.63
CA GLY A 202 6.65 21.07 6.75
C GLY A 202 5.96 19.76 6.30
N GLY A 203 6.34 18.62 6.89
CA GLY A 203 5.73 17.34 6.59
C GLY A 203 4.41 17.16 7.33
N ASN A 204 3.40 16.58 6.67
CA ASN A 204 2.13 16.29 7.32
C ASN A 204 2.16 14.94 8.05
N VAL A 205 1.58 14.89 9.25
CA VAL A 205 1.40 13.67 10.05
C VAL A 205 0.20 12.84 9.62
N ASP A 206 -0.89 13.46 9.15
CA ASP A 206 -2.11 12.74 8.76
C ASP A 206 -1.94 11.97 7.44
N GLY A 207 -0.79 12.15 6.77
CA GLY A 207 -0.41 11.58 5.46
C GLY A 207 -1.39 11.84 4.31
N SER A 208 -2.25 12.84 4.47
CA SER A 208 -3.11 13.41 3.41
C SER A 208 -2.34 14.02 2.23
N GLY A 209 -1.00 13.94 2.24
CA GLY A 209 -0.14 14.53 1.23
C GLY A 209 -0.13 16.06 1.21
N ALA A 210 -0.72 16.74 2.19
CA ALA A 210 -0.57 18.19 2.30
C ALA A 210 0.92 18.54 2.44
N GLY A 211 1.44 19.35 1.51
CA GLY A 211 2.86 19.68 1.43
C GLY A 211 3.74 18.65 0.70
N ALA A 212 3.21 17.47 0.38
CA ALA A 212 3.93 16.47 -0.41
C ALA A 212 3.96 16.83 -1.89
N LEU A 213 5.11 16.55 -2.52
CA LEU A 213 5.31 16.74 -3.95
C LEU A 213 5.03 15.43 -4.70
N PRO A 214 4.76 15.48 -6.02
CA PRO A 214 4.51 14.28 -6.82
C PRO A 214 5.60 13.21 -6.61
N PRO A 215 5.32 11.92 -6.71
CA PRO A 215 6.39 10.91 -6.64
C PRO A 215 7.30 10.99 -7.90
N PRO A 216 8.59 10.59 -7.80
CA PRO A 216 9.49 10.46 -8.96
C PRO A 216 8.97 9.46 -10.02
N PRO A 217 9.53 9.42 -11.24
CA PRO A 217 10.82 9.99 -11.68
C PRO A 217 10.76 11.50 -11.89
N TYR A 218 11.84 12.19 -11.49
CA TYR A 218 12.06 13.61 -11.76
C TYR A 218 13.22 13.79 -12.74
N GLY A 219 13.13 14.79 -13.59
CA GLY A 219 14.06 15.00 -14.70
C GLY A 219 13.56 14.34 -16.00
N GLY A 220 14.10 14.80 -17.12
CA GLY A 220 13.56 14.44 -18.43
C GLY A 220 12.25 15.19 -18.71
N THR A 221 11.13 14.47 -18.87
CA THR A 221 9.81 15.04 -19.20
C THR A 221 9.03 15.51 -17.98
N THR A 222 9.31 14.96 -16.79
CA THR A 222 8.75 15.42 -15.51
C THR A 222 9.67 16.50 -14.92
N PRO A 223 9.20 17.74 -14.79
CA PRO A 223 10.04 18.82 -14.27
C PRO A 223 10.38 18.57 -12.79
N TRP A 224 11.58 18.98 -12.40
CA TRP A 224 11.95 19.05 -11.00
C TRP A 224 11.08 20.09 -10.27
N PRO A 225 10.78 19.90 -8.98
CA PRO A 225 10.15 20.93 -8.17
C PRO A 225 11.04 22.18 -8.05
N SER A 226 10.45 23.29 -7.60
CA SER A 226 11.22 24.51 -7.35
C SER A 226 12.25 24.26 -6.25
N SER A 227 13.43 24.88 -6.36
CA SER A 227 14.45 24.84 -5.30
C SER A 227 13.96 25.40 -3.96
N SER A 228 12.89 26.19 -3.96
CA SER A 228 12.24 26.71 -2.74
C SER A 228 11.43 25.66 -1.98
N GLN A 229 11.19 24.49 -2.58
CA GLN A 229 10.45 23.37 -1.99
C GLN A 229 11.40 22.28 -1.46
N GLU A 230 12.72 22.50 -1.56
CA GLU A 230 13.72 21.66 -0.93
C GLU A 230 13.78 21.98 0.56
N GLU A 231 13.36 21.01 1.36
CA GLU A 231 13.39 21.07 2.82
C GLU A 231 14.66 20.43 3.36
N THR A 232 15.09 20.92 4.53
CA THR A 232 16.21 20.34 5.28
C THR A 232 15.65 19.65 6.51
N LEU A 233 15.80 18.33 6.57
CA LEU A 233 15.39 17.52 7.72
C LEU A 233 16.60 17.23 8.59
N TRP A 234 16.49 17.51 9.88
CA TRP A 234 17.53 17.21 10.85
C TRP A 234 17.40 15.77 11.32
N VAL A 235 18.54 15.12 11.53
CA VAL A 235 18.59 13.80 12.20
C VAL A 235 18.61 13.98 13.73
N ASN A 236 18.92 15.19 14.18
CA ASN A 236 18.85 15.63 15.57
C ASN A 236 18.71 17.15 15.63
N VAL A 237 17.69 17.64 16.32
CA VAL A 237 17.49 19.07 16.56
C VAL A 237 18.59 19.61 17.48
N PRO A 238 19.26 20.71 17.12
CA PRO A 238 20.22 21.34 18.01
C PRO A 238 19.57 21.72 19.34
N ALA A 239 20.32 21.61 20.45
CA ALA A 239 19.81 21.85 21.80
C ALA A 239 19.08 23.20 21.99
N SER A 240 19.40 24.21 21.17
CA SER A 240 18.75 25.53 21.11
C SER A 240 17.30 25.51 20.62
N ARG A 241 16.85 24.43 19.99
CA ARG A 241 15.50 24.24 19.46
C ARG A 241 14.81 23.01 20.07
N ARG A 242 15.23 22.59 21.26
CA ARG A 242 14.71 21.43 22.02
C ARG A 242 13.19 21.31 22.09
N ASN A 243 12.43 22.39 21.85
CA ASN A 243 10.98 22.38 21.77
C ASN A 243 10.46 22.99 20.47
N PRO A 244 10.58 22.31 19.32
CA PRO A 244 10.11 22.87 18.07
C PRO A 244 8.59 22.59 17.99
N ALA A 245 7.77 23.64 17.94
CA ALA A 245 6.32 23.49 17.76
C ALA A 245 6.04 22.63 16.51
N PRO A 246 5.15 21.63 16.54
CA PRO A 246 3.90 21.65 17.30
C PRO A 246 3.85 20.73 18.52
N CYS A 247 4.95 20.07 18.90
CA CYS A 247 4.91 19.13 20.02
C CYS A 247 4.80 19.83 21.37
N PRO A 248 3.71 19.59 22.15
CA PRO A 248 3.42 20.31 23.38
C PRO A 248 4.14 19.74 24.61
N ASN A 249 4.65 18.51 24.53
CA ASN A 249 5.35 17.78 25.59
C ASN A 249 6.55 17.01 24.99
N PHE A 250 7.35 16.33 25.81
CA PHE A 250 8.56 15.63 25.35
C PHE A 250 8.29 14.45 24.35
N GLN A 251 7.04 14.03 24.12
CA GLN A 251 6.76 12.98 23.14
C GLN A 251 7.17 13.44 21.74
N GLY A 252 8.00 12.64 21.08
CA GLY A 252 8.60 12.97 19.78
C GLY A 252 9.77 13.96 19.88
N HIS A 253 10.47 14.07 21.00
CA HIS A 253 11.68 14.89 21.07
C HIS A 253 12.95 14.05 21.09
N ASP A 254 14.04 14.64 20.60
CA ASP A 254 15.35 14.00 20.57
C ASP A 254 15.92 13.74 21.96
N GLN A 255 16.51 12.56 22.11
CA GLN A 255 17.19 12.14 23.32
C GLN A 255 18.45 12.97 23.64
N PRO A 256 18.84 13.17 24.92
CA PRO A 256 20.07 13.85 25.28
C PRO A 256 21.24 12.89 25.03
N GLY A 257 22.12 13.24 24.09
CA GLY A 257 23.27 12.40 23.73
C GLY A 257 22.97 11.28 22.71
N GLY A 258 21.74 11.20 22.22
CA GLY A 258 21.40 10.48 21.00
C GLY A 258 21.69 11.35 19.78
N PHE A 259 22.15 10.73 18.69
CA PHE A 259 22.46 11.43 17.43
C PHE A 259 21.46 11.11 16.31
N GLY A 260 20.35 10.43 16.66
CA GLY A 260 19.34 9.94 15.71
C GLY A 260 19.77 8.73 14.89
N PHE A 261 21.02 8.25 15.03
CA PHE A 261 21.48 7.01 14.39
C PHE A 261 20.97 5.77 15.12
N LEU A 262 20.67 4.73 14.36
CA LEU A 262 20.09 3.48 14.86
C LEU A 262 21.09 2.33 14.73
N GLU A 263 21.02 1.37 15.65
CA GLU A 263 21.79 0.12 15.57
C GLU A 263 21.45 -0.63 14.27
N THR A 264 22.47 -1.07 13.54
CA THR A 264 22.33 -1.80 12.28
C THR A 264 22.68 -3.27 12.43
N THR A 265 22.29 -4.08 11.46
CA THR A 265 22.67 -5.49 11.37
C THR A 265 24.12 -5.63 10.83
N SER A 266 24.49 -6.83 10.35
CA SER A 266 25.76 -7.00 9.62
C SER A 266 25.82 -6.19 8.32
N ASP A 267 24.66 -5.81 7.77
CA ASP A 267 24.59 -4.79 6.72
C ASP A 267 24.42 -3.41 7.38
N PRO A 268 25.37 -2.47 7.17
CA PRO A 268 25.35 -1.16 7.82
C PRO A 268 24.21 -0.25 7.34
N CYS A 269 23.48 -0.61 6.28
CA CYS A 269 22.32 0.11 5.80
C CYS A 269 20.99 -0.47 6.27
N VAL A 270 21.00 -1.62 6.97
CA VAL A 270 19.79 -2.28 7.46
C VAL A 270 19.70 -2.13 8.97
N VAL A 271 18.64 -1.45 9.42
CA VAL A 271 18.40 -1.21 10.84
C VAL A 271 17.95 -2.47 11.55
N ARG A 272 18.46 -2.67 12.75
CA ARG A 272 18.02 -3.73 13.65
C ARG A 272 16.76 -3.30 14.40
N SER A 273 15.68 -4.04 14.22
CA SER A 273 14.44 -3.87 14.99
C SER A 273 14.39 -4.80 16.20
N PHE A 274 13.70 -4.37 17.24
CA PHE A 274 13.45 -5.08 18.50
C PHE A 274 11.95 -5.17 18.79
N GLY A 275 11.56 -6.04 19.73
CA GLY A 275 10.15 -6.28 20.06
C GLY A 275 9.37 -6.85 18.86
N ASN A 276 8.19 -6.31 18.58
CA ASN A 276 7.35 -6.73 17.46
C ASN A 276 7.78 -6.13 16.10
N GLY A 277 8.91 -5.42 16.05
CA GLY A 277 9.42 -4.77 14.84
C GLY A 277 9.39 -3.24 14.88
N ASP A 278 8.85 -2.66 15.94
CA ASP A 278 8.57 -1.21 16.02
C ASP A 278 9.56 -0.45 16.92
N TRP A 279 10.50 -1.16 17.55
CA TRP A 279 11.49 -0.59 18.45
C TRP A 279 12.89 -0.63 17.84
N TYR A 280 13.63 0.47 18.00
CA TYR A 280 14.97 0.63 17.42
C TYR A 280 15.95 1.13 18.47
N HIS A 281 17.06 0.41 18.65
CA HIS A 281 18.11 0.82 19.57
C HIS A 281 18.96 1.93 18.96
N THR A 282 19.44 2.86 19.78
CA THR A 282 20.30 3.97 19.31
C THR A 282 21.76 3.52 19.11
N ASP A 283 22.39 4.02 18.04
CA ASP A 283 23.84 3.96 17.89
C ASP A 283 24.49 5.26 18.42
N PRO A 284 25.22 5.24 19.54
CA PRO A 284 25.86 6.43 20.11
C PRO A 284 27.13 6.86 19.35
N GLY A 285 27.59 6.10 18.35
CA GLY A 285 28.84 6.33 17.62
C GLY A 285 28.90 7.64 16.82
N GLY A 286 27.78 8.38 16.74
CA GLY A 286 27.71 9.71 16.11
C GLY A 286 28.08 9.72 14.63
N SER A 287 28.11 8.55 13.99
CA SER A 287 28.51 8.39 12.60
C SER A 287 27.86 7.16 11.97
N VAL A 288 27.63 7.19 10.66
CA VAL A 288 26.96 6.13 9.91
C VAL A 288 27.95 5.39 9.01
N ALA A 289 27.88 4.06 8.99
CA ALA A 289 28.67 3.20 8.09
C ALA A 289 27.95 2.85 6.78
N CYS A 290 26.66 3.20 6.65
CA CYS A 290 25.90 3.09 5.41
C CYS A 290 26.33 4.15 4.38
N ASP A 291 26.54 3.72 3.15
CA ASP A 291 26.81 4.61 2.00
C ASP A 291 25.51 5.22 1.46
N LEU A 292 25.06 6.31 2.09
CA LEU A 292 23.85 7.05 1.69
C LEU A 292 23.95 7.68 0.29
N SER A 293 25.14 7.79 -0.31
CA SER A 293 25.33 8.37 -1.64
C SER A 293 24.57 7.62 -2.74
N ARG A 294 24.30 6.33 -2.52
CA ARG A 294 23.53 5.48 -3.44
C ARG A 294 22.03 5.71 -3.36
N LEU A 295 21.55 6.30 -2.27
CA LEU A 295 20.13 6.61 -2.05
C LEU A 295 19.77 8.02 -2.53
N VAL A 296 20.77 8.88 -2.78
CA VAL A 296 20.56 10.21 -3.34
C VAL A 296 19.90 10.11 -4.72
N GLY A 297 18.78 10.80 -4.90
CA GLY A 297 17.93 10.73 -6.09
C GLY A 297 16.83 9.66 -6.01
N THR A 298 16.61 9.03 -4.85
CA THR A 298 15.56 8.03 -4.64
C THR A 298 14.61 8.42 -3.50
N VAL A 299 13.44 7.77 -3.44
CA VAL A 299 12.54 7.88 -2.29
C VAL A 299 13.03 6.93 -1.21
N VAL A 300 13.29 7.49 -0.04
CA VAL A 300 13.73 6.77 1.15
C VAL A 300 12.61 6.73 2.18
N THR A 301 12.69 5.72 3.03
CA THR A 301 11.72 5.46 4.09
C THR A 301 12.42 5.66 5.43
N ILE A 302 11.96 6.63 6.21
CA ILE A 302 12.58 7.08 7.46
C ILE A 302 11.68 6.68 8.62
N PRO A 303 12.16 5.89 9.60
CA PRO A 303 11.40 5.63 10.82
C PRO A 303 11.09 6.96 11.52
N ILE A 304 9.81 7.18 11.83
CA ILE A 304 9.36 8.36 12.57
C ILE A 304 8.99 7.93 13.97
N PHE A 305 9.75 8.41 14.96
CA PHE A 305 9.53 8.05 16.34
C PHE A 305 8.65 9.05 17.09
N SER A 306 7.85 8.53 18.01
CA SER A 306 7.00 9.33 18.90
C SER A 306 7.38 9.20 20.36
N CYS A 307 8.18 8.19 20.71
CA CYS A 307 8.51 7.87 22.09
C CYS A 307 9.92 7.29 22.21
N THR A 308 10.58 7.54 23.34
CA THR A 308 11.88 6.95 23.68
C THR A 308 11.82 6.35 25.08
N LEU A 309 12.34 5.13 25.25
CA LEU A 309 12.45 4.43 26.53
C LEU A 309 13.84 3.82 26.73
N ASP A 310 14.17 3.48 27.98
CA ASP A 310 15.45 2.87 28.37
C ASP A 310 15.53 1.39 27.96
N ASP A 311 14.38 0.72 27.86
CA ASP A 311 14.21 -0.69 27.52
C ASP A 311 12.95 -0.91 26.66
N VAL A 312 12.91 -2.02 25.91
CA VAL A 312 11.73 -2.43 25.14
C VAL A 312 10.68 -3.06 26.07
N PRO A 313 9.41 -2.61 26.06
CA PRO A 313 8.36 -3.18 26.89
C PRO A 313 8.18 -4.68 26.69
N ALA A 314 7.80 -5.39 27.77
CA ALA A 314 7.48 -6.81 27.69
C ALA A 314 6.32 -7.05 26.70
N GLY A 315 6.56 -7.86 25.67
CA GLY A 315 5.62 -8.08 24.58
C GLY A 315 5.80 -7.15 23.37
N GLY A 316 6.73 -6.19 23.42
CA GLY A 316 7.23 -5.43 22.27
C GLY A 316 6.21 -4.53 21.56
N GLY A 317 5.06 -4.27 22.18
CA GLY A 317 4.00 -3.42 21.63
C GLY A 317 4.23 -1.92 21.83
N ALA A 318 3.25 -1.13 21.40
CA ALA A 318 3.23 0.31 21.60
C ALA A 318 3.28 0.66 23.11
N PRO A 319 3.99 1.74 23.50
CA PRO A 319 3.97 2.21 24.88
C PRO A 319 2.56 2.66 25.29
N PRO A 320 2.12 2.43 26.53
CA PRO A 320 0.81 2.89 27.01
C PRO A 320 0.69 4.42 26.93
N PRO A 321 -0.48 4.98 26.58
CA PRO A 321 -0.68 6.44 26.51
C PRO A 321 -0.43 7.21 27.82
N ALA A 322 -0.38 6.50 28.95
CA ALA A 322 -0.27 7.06 30.29
C ALA A 322 1.15 7.02 30.89
N GLU A 323 2.11 6.33 30.24
CA GLU A 323 3.52 6.42 30.65
C GLU A 323 4.20 7.58 29.90
N PRO A 324 4.89 8.49 30.60
CA PRO A 324 5.60 9.56 29.93
C PRO A 324 6.71 8.96 29.09
N CYS A 325 6.73 9.28 27.81
CA CYS A 325 7.88 9.09 26.94
C CYS A 325 9.01 10.05 27.37
N TYR A 326 9.54 9.94 28.59
CA TYR A 326 10.82 10.50 29.08
C TYR A 326 11.07 10.18 30.56
N ASP A 327 12.31 10.04 31.08
CA ASP A 327 13.44 11.01 31.03
C ASP A 327 14.85 10.38 31.16
N SER A 328 15.00 9.10 31.55
CA SER A 328 16.32 8.56 31.92
C SER A 328 17.14 7.96 30.78
N ALA A 329 16.50 7.63 29.65
CA ALA A 329 17.18 7.03 28.51
C ALA A 329 18.34 7.93 28.09
N ASN A 330 19.56 7.40 28.05
CA ASN A 330 20.71 8.11 27.51
C ASN A 330 21.76 7.15 26.93
N GLY A 331 22.50 7.63 25.94
CA GLY A 331 23.60 6.88 25.34
C GLY A 331 23.15 5.50 24.86
N THR A 332 23.81 4.43 25.31
CA THR A 332 23.49 3.04 24.92
C THR A 332 22.21 2.47 25.56
N HIS A 333 21.48 3.23 26.38
CA HIS A 333 20.27 2.77 27.06
C HIS A 333 19.07 3.54 26.50
N ALA A 334 18.89 3.45 25.17
CA ALA A 334 17.79 4.12 24.49
C ALA A 334 17.21 3.26 23.38
N TYR A 335 15.89 3.22 23.36
CA TYR A 335 15.10 2.64 22.30
C TYR A 335 14.05 3.65 21.82
N TYR A 336 14.03 3.87 20.51
CA TYR A 336 13.02 4.65 19.82
C TYR A 336 11.85 3.75 19.45
N TYR A 337 10.64 4.14 19.83
CA TYR A 337 9.41 3.55 19.30
C TYR A 337 9.02 4.30 18.03
N ALA A 338 9.12 3.62 16.89
CA ALA A 338 8.62 4.15 15.63
C ALA A 338 7.09 4.03 15.59
N GLN A 339 6.42 5.15 15.37
CA GLN A 339 4.98 5.21 15.22
C GLN A 339 4.55 4.88 13.79
N SER A 340 5.35 5.29 12.81
CA SER A 340 5.15 5.03 11.39
C SER A 340 6.45 5.26 10.64
N TYR A 341 6.39 5.14 9.30
CA TYR A 341 7.47 5.50 8.40
C TYR A 341 7.10 6.72 7.57
N GLY A 342 8.03 7.68 7.48
CA GLY A 342 7.93 8.84 6.62
C GLY A 342 8.56 8.57 5.26
N ARG A 343 7.92 9.01 4.17
CA ARG A 343 8.52 8.94 2.82
C ARG A 343 9.10 10.28 2.42
N PHE A 344 10.38 10.25 2.06
CA PHE A 344 11.13 11.45 1.71
C PHE A 344 11.94 11.21 0.45
N PHE A 345 11.92 12.14 -0.50
CA PHE A 345 12.82 12.07 -1.63
C PHE A 345 14.18 12.65 -1.23
N LEU A 346 15.23 11.83 -1.19
CA LEU A 346 16.55 12.27 -0.75
C LEU A 346 17.26 13.01 -1.89
N SER A 347 17.38 14.33 -1.80
CA SER A 347 18.08 15.12 -2.81
C SER A 347 19.58 15.21 -2.54
N GLY A 348 20.00 15.24 -1.27
CA GLY A 348 21.39 15.37 -0.82
C GLY A 348 21.50 15.16 0.69
N TYR A 349 22.73 15.08 1.21
CA TYR A 349 22.96 14.93 2.65
C TYR A 349 24.28 15.54 3.12
N ASP A 350 24.35 15.86 4.41
CA ASP A 350 25.55 16.21 5.16
C ASP A 350 25.45 15.51 6.51
N VAL A 351 26.06 14.32 6.58
CA VAL A 351 25.95 13.37 7.69
C VAL A 351 27.35 12.86 8.01
N VAL A 352 27.66 12.70 9.28
CA VAL A 352 28.96 12.14 9.69
C VAL A 352 29.01 10.67 9.30
N THR A 353 29.96 10.28 8.45
CA THR A 353 30.11 8.90 7.93
C THR A 353 31.47 8.32 8.28
N THR A 354 31.60 6.99 8.19
CA THR A 354 32.86 6.27 8.42
C THR A 354 33.31 5.49 7.19
N GLY A 355 34.47 4.82 7.25
CA GLY A 355 34.89 3.87 6.20
C GLY A 355 35.24 4.47 4.84
N GLY A 356 35.55 5.78 4.78
CA GLY A 356 35.88 6.48 3.52
C GLY A 356 34.66 6.91 2.70
N ILE A 357 33.46 6.81 3.28
CA ILE A 357 32.22 7.32 2.68
C ILE A 357 32.26 8.87 2.68
N PRO A 358 31.72 9.55 1.66
CA PRO A 358 31.62 10.99 1.67
C PRO A 358 30.64 11.47 2.75
N ASN A 359 31.12 12.34 3.65
CA ASN A 359 30.25 12.98 4.65
C ASN A 359 29.20 13.90 4.03
N LYS A 360 29.45 14.42 2.82
CA LYS A 360 28.54 15.35 2.14
C LYS A 360 28.34 14.96 0.68
N VAL A 361 27.09 14.99 0.24
CA VAL A 361 26.71 14.87 -1.17
C VAL A 361 25.82 16.05 -1.53
N ARG A 362 26.09 16.65 -2.70
CA ARG A 362 25.33 17.80 -3.19
C ARG A 362 23.90 17.39 -3.52
N SER A 363 22.97 18.29 -3.24
CA SER A 363 21.60 18.15 -3.70
C SER A 363 21.56 18.02 -5.22
N VAL A 364 20.85 17.00 -5.73
CA VAL A 364 20.57 16.83 -7.16
C VAL A 364 19.69 17.96 -7.71
N LEU A 365 18.94 18.66 -6.85
CA LEU A 365 18.06 19.76 -7.23
C LEU A 365 18.81 21.09 -7.28
N THR A 366 19.59 21.41 -6.24
CA THR A 366 20.24 22.75 -6.12
C THR A 366 21.72 22.75 -6.51
N GLY A 367 22.37 21.59 -6.62
CA GLY A 367 23.80 21.47 -6.87
C GLY A 367 24.68 21.95 -5.71
N ARG A 368 24.09 22.20 -4.55
CA ARG A 368 24.76 22.72 -3.35
C ARG A 368 24.85 21.62 -2.29
N PHE A 369 25.86 21.69 -1.45
CA PHE A 369 25.88 20.84 -0.25
C PHE A 369 24.78 21.34 0.70
N PRO A 370 24.08 20.42 1.39
CA PRO A 370 23.20 20.78 2.49
C PRO A 370 23.92 21.67 3.50
N VAL A 371 23.18 22.63 4.04
CA VAL A 371 23.69 23.53 5.08
C VAL A 371 23.04 23.12 6.38
N CYS A 372 23.71 22.26 7.14
CA CYS A 372 23.26 21.89 8.48
C CYS A 372 23.74 22.93 9.50
N PRO A 373 22.86 23.79 10.06
CA PRO A 373 23.28 24.80 11.01
C PRO A 373 23.81 24.15 12.29
N GLY A 374 24.90 24.68 12.86
CA GLY A 374 25.49 24.13 14.09
C GLY A 374 26.33 22.87 13.91
N GLY A 375 26.62 22.44 12.67
CA GLY A 375 27.51 21.30 12.39
C GLY A 375 26.89 19.93 12.66
N GLN A 376 25.57 19.86 12.79
CA GLN A 376 24.78 18.64 12.99
C GLN A 376 24.64 17.84 11.68
N SER A 377 24.18 16.60 11.77
CA SER A 377 23.82 15.79 10.60
C SER A 377 22.42 16.17 10.08
N CYS A 378 22.28 16.36 8.77
CA CYS A 378 21.01 16.66 8.12
C CYS A 378 20.94 16.09 6.70
N ILE A 379 19.71 15.92 6.23
CA ILE A 379 19.39 15.54 4.85
C ILE A 379 18.57 16.64 4.19
N THR A 380 18.63 16.72 2.86
CA THR A 380 17.79 17.62 2.07
C THR A 380 16.93 16.85 1.10
N GLY A 381 15.79 17.41 0.75
CA GLY A 381 14.83 16.74 -0.12
C GLY A 381 13.44 17.33 -0.01
N TRP A 382 12.42 16.52 -0.23
CA TRP A 382 11.03 16.92 -0.03
C TRP A 382 10.16 15.72 0.33
N PHE A 383 9.04 16.02 0.97
CA PHE A 383 8.05 15.02 1.34
C PHE A 383 7.36 14.47 0.11
N VAL A 384 7.12 13.16 0.12
CA VAL A 384 6.35 12.47 -0.92
C VAL A 384 5.35 11.54 -0.24
N THR A 385 4.24 11.24 -0.89
CA THR A 385 3.31 10.23 -0.40
C THR A 385 3.37 8.94 -1.21
N GLY A 386 3.02 7.82 -0.58
CA GLY A 386 2.95 6.55 -1.28
C GLY A 386 2.52 5.37 -0.41
N VAL A 387 2.32 4.23 -1.07
CA VAL A 387 1.93 2.98 -0.42
C VAL A 387 3.17 2.23 0.07
N GLY A 388 3.17 1.79 1.32
CA GLY A 388 4.23 0.97 1.92
C GLY A 388 4.10 -0.52 1.63
N ASP A 389 5.21 -1.25 1.69
CA ASP A 389 5.29 -2.67 1.30
C ASP A 389 4.86 -3.66 2.41
N GLY A 390 4.49 -3.17 3.60
CA GLY A 390 4.25 -4.00 4.79
C GLY A 390 2.80 -4.41 5.08
N GLY A 391 1.80 -3.88 4.35
CA GLY A 391 0.38 -4.00 4.72
C GLY A 391 -0.03 -2.98 5.78
N ILE A 392 -1.07 -3.26 6.57
CA ILE A 392 -1.66 -2.34 7.57
C ILE A 392 -1.48 -2.86 9.00
N VAL A 393 -1.46 -1.95 9.98
CA VAL A 393 -1.40 -2.26 11.43
C VAL A 393 -2.49 -1.54 12.23
N GLU A 394 -2.79 -2.07 13.42
CA GLU A 394 -3.68 -1.42 14.39
C GLU A 394 -3.03 -0.16 14.98
N GLY A 395 -3.82 0.92 15.13
CA GLY A 395 -3.42 2.10 15.89
C GLY A 395 -3.21 3.38 15.08
N GLY A 396 -3.88 4.46 15.51
CA GLY A 396 -3.90 5.79 14.91
C GLY A 396 -2.65 6.63 15.19
N GLY A 397 -1.50 6.17 14.70
CA GLY A 397 -0.39 7.07 14.46
C GLY A 397 -0.56 7.84 13.16
N GLY A 398 0.04 9.04 13.08
CA GLY A 398 0.19 9.70 11.80
C GLY A 398 0.81 8.75 10.77
N THR A 399 0.39 8.85 9.51
CA THR A 399 0.92 8.03 8.42
C THR A 399 2.18 8.64 7.80
N PHE A 400 2.49 9.92 8.07
CA PHE A 400 3.72 10.61 7.62
C PHE A 400 4.02 10.46 6.12
N GLY A 401 2.96 10.34 5.30
CA GLY A 401 3.07 10.13 3.86
C GLY A 401 3.26 8.68 3.43
N GLN A 402 3.24 7.71 4.34
CA GLN A 402 3.21 6.28 4.03
C GLN A 402 1.93 5.62 4.51
N VAL A 403 1.19 5.05 3.56
CA VAL A 403 -0.05 4.32 3.86
C VAL A 403 0.11 2.84 3.52
N GLY A 404 -0.45 1.97 4.34
CA GLY A 404 -0.55 0.55 4.05
C GLY A 404 -1.79 0.30 3.19
N VAL A 405 -1.67 -0.58 2.20
CA VAL A 405 -2.81 -1.10 1.44
C VAL A 405 -2.66 -2.61 1.34
N GLN A 406 -3.72 -3.36 1.59
CA GLN A 406 -3.74 -4.81 1.47
C GLN A 406 -5.09 -5.32 0.98
N ALA A 407 -5.11 -6.55 0.44
CA ALA A 407 -6.36 -7.26 0.20
C ALA A 407 -7.04 -7.60 1.54
N ALA A 408 -8.38 -7.50 1.58
CA ALA A 408 -9.15 -7.59 2.83
C ALA A 408 -10.39 -8.50 2.72
N GLY A 409 -10.41 -9.41 1.74
CA GLY A 409 -11.49 -10.37 1.51
C GLY A 409 -10.97 -11.73 1.08
#